data_AF-A0A843DVU4-F1
#
_entry.id   AF-A0A843DVU4-F1
#
_cell.length_a   1.000
_cell.length_b   1.000
_cell.length_c   1.000
_cell.angle_alpha   90.00
_cell.angle_beta   90.00
_cell.angle_gamma   90.00
#
_symmetry.space_group_name_H-M   'P 1'
#
loop_
_entity.id
_entity.type
_entity.pdbx_description
1 polymer ?
#
loop_
_entity_poly.entity_id
_entity_poly.type
_entity_poly.pdbx_seq_one_letter_code
_entity_poly.pdbx_strand_id
1 'polypeptide(L)'
;GTTVSISGVSRKEDDGIVEYQALDTAVVTPHPTHVPVLTIDAGDVEEGQCPVVTGTVVSVSEVRTFINRRNTESKVRNIKIQGEDGDVLAVSLWKDEAEKLLLPGDAVEIINAVAKPSRFSGLELSVGHGSVIRVLSEDEEPAELSGRVILRPIGLTLENADGVFVLTGDNLPEPGLFVTLSGMRSGVRFQVSEGYAEQTDSAYVLALLQD
;
A
#
# COMPACT_ATOMS: atom_id res chain seq x y z
N GLY A 1 -14.66 0.07 0.20
CA GLY A 1 -14.89 0.20 1.65
C GLY A 1 -16.30 -0.24 2.01
N THR A 2 -16.60 -0.46 3.30
CA THR A 2 -17.94 -0.82 3.79
C THR A 2 -18.57 0.36 4.51
N THR A 3 -19.83 0.69 4.24
CA THR A 3 -20.56 1.71 5.00
C THR A 3 -21.16 1.11 6.26
N VAL A 4 -21.01 1.80 7.39
CA VAL A 4 -21.51 1.37 8.70
C VAL A 4 -22.28 2.50 9.39
N SER A 5 -23.24 2.14 10.23
CA SER A 5 -23.85 3.03 11.21
C SER A 5 -23.25 2.74 12.58
N ILE A 6 -22.82 3.78 13.28
CA ILE A 6 -22.27 3.71 14.63
C ILE A 6 -23.23 4.43 15.58
N SER A 7 -23.74 3.71 16.58
CA SER A 7 -24.54 4.26 17.69
C SER A 7 -23.76 4.17 19.00
N GLY A 8 -24.20 4.90 20.04
CA GLY A 8 -23.50 4.90 21.34
C GLY A 8 -22.17 5.67 21.30
N VAL A 9 -22.14 6.78 20.57
CA VAL A 9 -20.97 7.67 20.47
C VAL A 9 -21.18 8.93 21.30
N SER A 10 -20.11 9.48 21.85
CA SER A 10 -20.10 10.86 22.35
C SER A 10 -19.56 11.80 21.27
N ARG A 11 -20.13 13.00 21.19
CA ARG A 11 -19.67 14.06 20.29
C ARG A 11 -18.89 15.08 21.11
N LYS A 12 -17.68 15.37 20.66
CA LYS A 12 -16.86 16.47 21.17
C LYS A 12 -16.62 17.47 20.04
N GLU A 13 -16.59 18.74 20.37
CA GLU A 13 -16.24 19.81 19.44
C GLU A 13 -15.20 20.69 20.10
N ASP A 14 -14.07 20.90 19.42
CA ASP A 14 -12.99 21.75 19.87
C ASP A 14 -12.42 22.50 18.66
N ASP A 15 -12.37 23.82 18.73
CA ASP A 15 -11.93 24.70 17.62
C ASP A 15 -12.58 24.39 16.25
N GLY A 16 -13.89 24.07 16.26
CA GLY A 16 -14.65 23.70 15.05
C GLY A 16 -14.38 22.29 14.52
N ILE A 17 -13.46 21.55 15.13
CA ILE A 17 -13.21 20.13 14.83
C ILE A 17 -14.23 19.30 15.61
N VAL A 18 -15.04 18.55 14.87
CA VAL A 18 -16.00 17.59 15.44
C VAL A 18 -15.35 16.22 15.52
N GLU A 19 -15.24 15.69 16.74
CA GLU A 19 -14.77 14.35 17.01
C GLU A 19 -15.91 13.49 17.57
N TYR A 20 -16.03 12.25 17.08
CA TYR A 20 -16.92 11.24 17.65
C TYR A 20 -16.09 10.17 18.34
N GLN A 21 -16.38 9.92 19.61
CA GLN A 21 -15.72 8.87 20.38
C GLN A 21 -16.70 7.72 20.63
N ALA A 22 -16.33 6.52 20.19
CA ALA A 22 -17.09 5.31 20.46
C ALA A 22 -16.97 4.96 21.95
N LEU A 23 -18.11 4.85 22.64
CA LEU A 23 -18.17 4.41 24.03
C LEU A 23 -18.10 2.89 24.12
N ASP A 24 -18.00 2.36 25.33
CA ASP A 24 -18.11 0.92 25.59
C ASP A 24 -19.48 0.34 25.17
N THR A 25 -20.52 1.18 25.15
CA THR A 25 -21.86 0.86 24.63
C THR A 25 -21.99 1.02 23.11
N ALA A 26 -20.92 1.38 22.40
CA ALA A 26 -21.01 1.64 20.97
C ALA A 26 -21.39 0.38 20.19
N VAL A 27 -22.30 0.53 19.24
CA VAL A 27 -22.72 -0.55 18.34
C VAL A 27 -22.45 -0.12 16.91
N VAL A 28 -21.67 -0.92 16.20
CA VAL A 28 -21.35 -0.76 14.78
C VAL A 28 -22.18 -1.76 13.97
N THR A 29 -22.95 -1.28 13.01
CA THR A 29 -23.79 -2.12 12.15
C THR A 29 -23.54 -1.81 10.68
N PRO A 30 -23.56 -2.80 9.77
CA PRO A 30 -23.53 -2.54 8.33
C PRO A 30 -24.69 -1.62 7.93
N HIS A 31 -24.41 -0.65 7.06
CA HIS A 31 -25.41 0.27 6.55
C HIS A 31 -25.58 0.03 5.03
N PRO A 32 -26.82 -0.10 4.52
CA PRO A 32 -27.05 -0.48 3.13
C PRO A 32 -26.78 0.66 2.14
N THR A 33 -26.77 1.91 2.60
CA THR A 33 -26.52 3.07 1.75
C THR A 33 -25.03 3.30 1.61
N HIS A 34 -24.53 3.30 0.38
CA HIS A 34 -23.17 3.74 0.09
C HIS A 34 -23.06 5.25 0.32
N VAL A 35 -22.19 5.65 1.23
CA VAL A 35 -21.83 7.05 1.44
C VAL A 35 -20.48 7.30 0.76
N PRO A 36 -20.42 8.15 -0.29
CA PRO A 36 -19.15 8.44 -0.95
C PRO A 36 -18.22 9.16 0.02
N VAL A 37 -16.95 8.76 0.02
CA VAL A 37 -15.89 9.47 0.72
C VAL A 37 -15.47 10.64 -0.18
N LEU A 38 -15.49 11.86 0.36
CA LEU A 38 -14.94 13.01 -0.35
C LEU A 38 -13.42 12.90 -0.32
N THR A 39 -12.81 12.95 -1.49
CA THR A 39 -11.36 12.88 -1.68
C THR A 39 -10.85 14.18 -2.30
N ILE A 40 -9.58 14.47 -2.05
CA ILE A 40 -8.83 15.56 -2.66
C ILE A 40 -7.82 14.90 -3.60
N ASP A 41 -7.77 15.31 -4.87
CA ASP A 41 -6.72 14.84 -5.76
C ASP A 41 -5.35 15.36 -5.32
N ALA A 42 -4.28 14.61 -5.57
CA ALA A 42 -2.93 15.02 -5.16
C ALA A 42 -2.48 16.36 -5.77
N GLY A 43 -2.98 16.73 -6.96
CA GLY A 43 -2.73 18.04 -7.58
C GLY A 43 -3.45 19.20 -6.90
N ASP A 44 -4.59 18.93 -6.26
CA ASP A 44 -5.44 19.92 -5.59
C ASP A 44 -5.12 20.10 -4.09
N VAL A 45 -4.05 19.49 -3.58
CA VAL A 45 -3.69 19.57 -2.15
C VAL A 45 -3.18 20.97 -1.79
N GLU A 46 -3.84 21.58 -0.81
CA GLU A 46 -3.41 22.82 -0.14
C GLU A 46 -2.76 22.54 1.23
N GLU A 47 -2.08 23.54 1.81
CA GLU A 47 -1.50 23.44 3.14
C GLU A 47 -2.57 23.23 4.22
N GLY A 48 -2.38 22.26 5.11
CA GLY A 48 -3.30 22.00 6.23
C GLY A 48 -3.70 20.55 6.39
N GLN A 49 -4.84 20.34 7.04
CA GLN A 49 -5.40 19.00 7.29
C GLN A 49 -6.07 18.47 6.03
N CYS A 50 -5.67 17.27 5.58
CA CYS A 50 -6.23 16.61 4.43
C CYS A 50 -6.96 15.32 4.88
N PRO A 51 -8.31 15.30 4.86
CA PRO A 51 -9.07 14.13 5.31
C PRO A 51 -8.77 12.88 4.49
N VAL A 52 -8.79 12.99 3.15
CA VAL A 52 -8.47 11.91 2.23
C VAL A 52 -7.85 12.50 0.96
N VAL A 53 -6.66 12.02 0.59
CA VAL A 53 -5.95 12.38 -0.64
C VAL A 53 -5.80 11.16 -1.52
N THR A 54 -6.07 11.30 -2.81
CA THR A 54 -5.88 10.24 -3.82
C THR A 54 -4.79 10.62 -4.82
N GLY A 55 -4.11 9.62 -5.39
CA GLY A 55 -3.14 9.84 -6.45
C GLY A 55 -2.44 8.55 -6.86
N THR A 56 -1.59 8.62 -7.89
CA THR A 56 -0.83 7.46 -8.39
C THR A 56 0.62 7.55 -7.96
N VAL A 57 1.18 6.49 -7.37
CA VAL A 57 2.60 6.45 -6.98
C VAL A 57 3.48 6.53 -8.23
N VAL A 58 4.38 7.51 -8.29
CA VAL A 58 5.34 7.66 -9.41
C VAL A 58 6.78 7.35 -9.00
N SER A 59 7.09 7.37 -7.71
CA SER A 59 8.40 6.96 -7.21
C SER A 59 8.35 6.50 -5.77
N VAL A 60 9.18 5.51 -5.43
CA VAL A 60 9.32 4.95 -4.08
C VAL A 60 10.81 4.89 -3.73
N SER A 61 11.19 5.53 -2.63
CA SER A 61 12.58 5.48 -2.13
C SER A 61 12.79 4.25 -1.23
N GLU A 62 14.05 3.94 -0.91
CA GLU A 62 14.36 2.94 0.12
C GLU A 62 13.93 3.39 1.52
N VAL A 63 13.64 2.43 2.40
CA VAL A 63 13.36 2.68 3.81
C VAL A 63 14.65 3.10 4.51
N ARG A 64 14.62 4.22 5.22
CA ARG A 64 15.73 4.69 6.06
C ARG A 64 15.39 4.46 7.53
N THR A 65 16.31 3.85 8.26
CA THR A 65 16.22 3.62 9.70
C THR A 65 17.16 4.56 10.45
N PHE A 66 16.69 5.14 11.56
CA PHE A 66 17.48 6.07 12.38
C PHE A 66 17.06 6.03 13.86
N ILE A 67 17.93 6.51 14.74
CA ILE A 67 17.60 6.71 16.17
C ILE A 67 17.01 8.11 16.35
N ASN A 68 15.78 8.19 16.87
CA ASN A 68 15.10 9.46 17.07
C ASN A 68 15.55 10.18 18.37
N ARG A 69 15.02 11.39 18.60
CA ARG A 69 15.34 12.21 19.78
C ARG A 69 14.99 11.57 21.13
N ARG A 70 14.12 10.55 21.13
CA ARG A 70 13.75 9.75 22.32
C ARG A 70 14.63 8.52 22.47
N ASN A 71 15.73 8.42 21.73
CA ASN A 71 16.66 7.29 21.71
C ASN A 71 15.99 5.95 21.34
N THR A 72 15.00 6.01 20.44
CA THR A 72 14.28 4.83 19.93
C THR A 72 14.46 4.74 18.42
N GLU A 73 14.49 3.53 17.87
CA GLU A 73 14.54 3.32 16.43
C GLU A 73 13.26 3.85 15.77
N SER A 74 13.41 4.49 14.61
CA SER A 74 12.33 4.97 13.77
C SER A 74 12.68 4.77 12.30
N LYS A 75 11.65 4.64 11.47
CA LYS A 75 11.77 4.45 10.02
C LYS A 75 11.07 5.56 9.26
N VAL A 76 11.62 5.93 8.11
CA VAL A 76 11.01 6.87 7.16
C VAL A 76 11.25 6.39 5.73
N ARG A 77 10.23 6.50 4.88
CA ARG A 77 10.33 6.27 3.44
C ARG A 77 9.62 7.37 2.69
N ASN A 78 10.30 7.94 1.70
CA ASN A 78 9.73 8.98 0.87
C ASN A 78 9.17 8.36 -0.42
N ILE A 79 7.95 8.76 -0.78
CA ILE A 79 7.35 8.46 -2.07
C ILE A 79 6.93 9.77 -2.75
N LYS A 80 6.57 9.67 -4.01
CA LYS A 80 5.86 10.74 -4.72
C LYS A 80 4.60 10.16 -5.34
N ILE A 81 3.51 10.90 -5.23
CA ILE A 81 2.24 10.59 -5.88
C ILE A 81 1.92 11.69 -6.90
N GLN A 82 1.27 11.32 -8.00
CA GLN A 82 0.86 12.22 -9.06
C GLN A 82 -0.66 12.33 -9.07
N GLY A 83 -1.16 13.57 -9.17
CA GLY A 83 -2.56 13.90 -9.36
C GLY A 83 -3.02 13.72 -10.81
N GLU A 84 -4.31 13.85 -11.06
CA GLU A 84 -4.90 13.73 -12.40
C GLU A 84 -4.38 14.82 -13.38
N ASP A 85 -4.05 15.99 -12.85
CA ASP A 85 -3.47 17.13 -13.59
C ASP A 85 -1.99 16.92 -13.98
N GLY A 86 -1.36 15.87 -13.44
CA GLY A 86 0.04 15.55 -13.63
C GLY A 86 0.98 16.16 -12.58
N ASP A 87 0.47 16.95 -11.63
CA ASP A 87 1.28 17.52 -10.56
C ASP A 87 1.70 16.45 -9.56
N VAL A 88 2.90 16.63 -9.00
CA VAL A 88 3.56 15.61 -8.19
C VAL A 88 3.70 16.09 -6.75
N LEU A 89 3.02 15.39 -5.84
CA LEU A 89 3.03 15.64 -4.41
C LEU A 89 4.00 14.71 -3.69
N ALA A 90 4.84 15.29 -2.81
CA ALA A 90 5.76 14.53 -1.97
C ALA A 90 5.03 13.94 -0.77
N VAL A 91 5.39 12.71 -0.38
CA VAL A 91 4.81 12.05 0.80
C VAL A 91 5.91 11.39 1.62
N SER A 92 5.96 11.71 2.91
CA SER A 92 6.81 11.06 3.91
C SER A 92 6.02 10.04 4.71
N LEU A 93 6.36 8.77 4.56
CA LEU A 93 5.80 7.66 5.30
C LEU A 93 6.66 7.37 6.52
N TRP A 94 6.06 7.26 7.70
CA TRP A 94 6.75 7.04 8.97
C TRP A 94 6.37 5.71 9.60
N LYS A 95 7.33 5.09 10.31
CA LYS A 95 7.14 3.83 11.06
C LYS A 95 6.53 2.74 10.16
N ASP A 96 5.46 2.08 10.60
CA ASP A 96 4.80 0.97 9.91
C ASP A 96 4.38 1.35 8.47
N GLU A 97 3.95 2.60 8.25
CA GLU A 97 3.60 3.10 6.91
C GLU A 97 4.82 3.14 5.97
N ALA A 98 6.03 3.33 6.52
CA ALA A 98 7.27 3.31 5.75
C ALA A 98 7.60 1.92 5.20
N GLU A 99 7.07 0.85 5.81
CA GLU A 99 7.39 -0.54 5.44
C GLU A 99 6.38 -1.14 4.46
N LYS A 100 5.25 -0.49 4.21
CA LYS A 100 4.21 -0.98 3.30
C LYS A 100 4.77 -1.27 1.92
N LEU A 101 4.39 -2.37 1.27
CA LEU A 101 4.80 -2.60 -0.11
C LEU A 101 4.07 -1.61 -1.04
N LEU A 102 4.81 -0.67 -1.62
CA LEU A 102 4.31 0.29 -2.61
C LEU A 102 5.18 0.21 -3.86
N LEU A 103 4.55 0.31 -5.02
CA LEU A 103 5.17 0.23 -6.33
C LEU A 103 4.76 1.44 -7.17
N PRO A 104 5.63 1.94 -8.06
CA PRO A 104 5.19 2.87 -9.09
C PRO A 104 4.02 2.30 -9.90
N GLY A 105 3.01 3.12 -10.14
CA GLY A 105 1.75 2.74 -10.76
C GLY A 105 0.63 2.35 -9.78
N ASP A 106 0.93 2.14 -8.49
CA ASP A 106 -0.13 1.92 -7.50
C ASP A 106 -1.01 3.17 -7.39
N ALA A 107 -2.31 3.03 -7.61
CA ALA A 107 -3.29 4.00 -7.15
C ALA A 107 -3.36 3.93 -5.62
N VAL A 108 -3.35 5.07 -4.94
CA VAL A 108 -3.34 5.11 -3.48
C VAL A 108 -4.35 6.10 -2.91
N GLU A 109 -4.81 5.77 -1.70
CA GLU A 109 -5.61 6.62 -0.83
C GLU A 109 -4.82 6.89 0.46
N ILE A 110 -4.66 8.16 0.81
CA ILE A 110 -4.00 8.62 2.05
C ILE A 110 -5.05 9.27 2.93
N ILE A 111 -5.28 8.70 4.11
CA ILE A 111 -6.31 9.16 5.05
C ILE A 111 -5.67 9.91 6.22
N ASN A 112 -6.28 11.04 6.58
CA ASN A 112 -6.00 11.86 7.75
C ASN A 112 -4.56 12.40 7.82
N ALA A 113 -4.01 12.79 6.68
CA ALA A 113 -2.66 13.33 6.58
C ALA A 113 -2.65 14.85 6.75
N VAL A 114 -1.46 15.40 7.02
CA VAL A 114 -1.24 16.84 7.09
C VAL A 114 -0.27 17.24 5.99
N ALA A 115 -0.72 18.14 5.12
CA ALA A 115 0.11 18.81 4.12
C ALA A 115 0.86 19.98 4.79
N LYS A 116 2.17 20.02 4.62
CA LYS A 116 3.04 21.06 5.17
C LYS A 116 4.05 21.50 4.12
N PRO A 117 4.58 22.73 4.22
CA PRO A 117 5.70 23.14 3.39
C PRO A 117 6.88 22.20 3.58
N SER A 118 7.34 21.60 2.49
CA SER A 118 8.55 20.80 2.47
C SER A 118 9.77 21.70 2.58
N ARG A 119 10.87 21.16 3.10
CA ARG A 119 12.17 21.85 3.10
C ARG A 119 12.80 21.95 1.72
N PHE A 120 12.35 21.13 0.76
CA PHE A 120 13.01 20.97 -0.53
C PHE A 120 12.10 21.23 -1.73
N SER A 121 10.79 20.95 -1.64
CA SER A 121 9.88 21.10 -2.78
C SER A 121 8.42 21.25 -2.37
N GLY A 122 7.86 22.45 -2.51
CA GLY A 122 6.41 22.68 -2.40
C GLY A 122 5.78 22.15 -1.10
N LEU A 123 4.64 21.47 -1.23
CA LEU A 123 3.96 20.79 -0.14
C LEU A 123 4.41 19.33 -0.02
N GLU A 124 4.31 18.81 1.20
CA GLU A 124 4.60 17.43 1.54
C GLU A 124 3.56 16.89 2.53
N LEU A 125 3.00 15.72 2.23
CA LEU A 125 2.13 14.99 3.14
C LEU A 125 2.97 14.16 4.12
N SER A 126 2.67 14.28 5.41
CA SER A 126 3.25 13.41 6.44
C SER A 126 2.26 12.33 6.85
N VAL A 127 2.61 11.06 6.59
CA VAL A 127 1.77 9.88 6.87
C VAL A 127 2.44 9.00 7.92
N GLY A 128 1.75 8.73 9.02
CA GLY A 128 2.29 8.02 10.18
C GLY A 128 1.30 7.96 11.33
N HIS A 129 1.62 8.57 12.47
CA HIS A 129 0.71 8.53 13.62
C HIS A 129 -0.65 9.18 13.29
N GLY A 130 -1.71 8.38 13.35
CA GLY A 130 -3.09 8.83 13.09
C GLY A 130 -3.46 8.91 11.60
N SER A 131 -2.55 8.59 10.67
CA SER A 131 -2.80 8.56 9.23
C SER A 131 -2.47 7.20 8.64
N VAL A 132 -3.00 6.91 7.46
CA VAL A 132 -2.78 5.63 6.79
C VAL A 132 -2.70 5.83 5.28
N ILE A 133 -1.79 5.14 4.61
CA ILE A 133 -1.81 4.97 3.15
C ILE A 133 -2.34 3.59 2.78
N ARG A 134 -3.16 3.50 1.73
CA ARG A 134 -3.72 2.26 1.19
C ARG A 134 -3.51 2.23 -0.31
N VAL A 135 -3.20 1.06 -0.84
CA VAL A 135 -3.26 0.81 -2.28
C VAL A 135 -4.72 0.56 -2.63
N LEU A 136 -5.21 1.26 -3.65
CA LEU A 136 -6.49 1.01 -4.27
C LEU A 136 -6.27 -0.10 -5.31
N SER A 137 -6.81 -1.28 -5.02
CA SER A 137 -6.88 -2.37 -5.98
C SER A 137 -8.03 -2.09 -6.94
N GLU A 138 -7.70 -1.64 -8.14
CA GLU A 138 -8.64 -1.66 -9.25
C GLU A 138 -8.49 -3.01 -9.97
N ASP A 139 -9.63 -3.64 -10.26
CA ASP A 139 -9.74 -4.88 -11.02
C ASP A 139 -8.89 -6.06 -10.49
N GLU A 140 -9.34 -6.64 -9.38
CA GLU A 140 -8.87 -7.96 -8.96
C GLU A 140 -9.55 -9.05 -9.79
N GLU A 141 -8.78 -9.72 -10.63
CA GLU A 141 -9.26 -10.82 -11.48
C GLU A 141 -8.59 -12.16 -11.12
N PRO A 142 -9.33 -13.28 -11.12
CA PRO A 142 -8.73 -14.59 -10.99
C PRO A 142 -7.79 -14.86 -12.18
N ALA A 143 -6.56 -15.26 -11.89
CA ALA A 143 -5.56 -15.53 -12.90
C ALA A 143 -4.66 -16.71 -12.51
N GLU A 144 -4.02 -17.30 -13.52
CA GLU A 144 -2.97 -18.30 -13.37
C GLU A 144 -1.69 -17.75 -13.98
N LEU A 145 -0.59 -17.82 -13.23
CA LEU A 145 0.73 -17.37 -13.67
C LEU A 145 1.74 -18.51 -13.55
N SER A 146 2.37 -18.84 -14.67
CA SER A 146 3.53 -19.72 -14.70
C SER A 146 4.79 -18.90 -14.92
N GLY A 147 5.84 -19.16 -14.14
CA GLY A 147 7.10 -18.44 -14.26
C GLY A 147 8.10 -18.77 -13.17
N ARG A 148 9.22 -18.04 -13.19
CA ARG A 148 10.30 -18.25 -12.22
C ARG A 148 10.15 -17.32 -11.02
N VAL A 149 10.25 -17.90 -9.83
CA VAL A 149 10.20 -17.18 -8.57
C VAL A 149 11.56 -16.56 -8.28
N ILE A 150 11.60 -15.27 -7.99
CA ILE A 150 12.84 -14.51 -7.74
C ILE A 150 12.60 -13.55 -6.58
N LEU A 151 13.53 -13.53 -5.62
CA LEU A 151 13.52 -12.57 -4.52
C LEU A 151 14.16 -11.25 -4.98
N ARG A 152 13.45 -10.14 -4.82
CA ARG A 152 13.89 -8.77 -5.15
C ARG A 152 13.77 -7.86 -3.93
N PRO A 153 14.37 -6.65 -3.94
CA PRO A 153 14.17 -5.68 -2.86
C PRO A 153 12.70 -5.31 -2.62
N ILE A 154 11.85 -5.40 -3.65
CA ILE A 154 10.40 -5.17 -3.59
C ILE A 154 9.61 -6.38 -3.04
N GLY A 155 10.27 -7.49 -2.72
CA GLY A 155 9.64 -8.72 -2.28
C GLY A 155 9.84 -9.89 -3.25
N LEU A 156 9.10 -10.96 -3.00
CA LEU A 156 9.11 -12.14 -3.85
C LEU A 156 8.31 -11.87 -5.13
N THR A 157 8.82 -12.33 -6.26
CA THR A 157 8.20 -12.05 -7.56
C THR A 157 8.17 -13.29 -8.43
N LEU A 158 7.22 -13.38 -9.35
CA LEU A 158 7.18 -14.34 -10.45
C LEU A 158 7.49 -13.60 -11.74
N GLU A 159 8.47 -14.08 -12.50
CA GLU A 159 8.85 -13.52 -13.79
C GLU A 159 8.56 -14.51 -14.92
N ASN A 160 7.89 -14.01 -15.96
CA ASN A 160 7.58 -14.76 -17.17
C ASN A 160 7.59 -13.83 -18.41
N ALA A 161 7.09 -14.33 -19.54
CA ALA A 161 7.05 -13.55 -20.78
C ALA A 161 6.13 -12.32 -20.73
N ASP A 162 5.14 -12.31 -19.82
CA ASP A 162 4.16 -11.23 -19.67
C ASP A 162 4.64 -10.13 -18.72
N GLY A 163 5.68 -10.41 -17.91
CA GLY A 163 6.33 -9.42 -17.06
C GLY A 163 6.78 -9.96 -15.71
N VAL A 164 6.86 -9.04 -14.75
CA VAL A 164 7.27 -9.31 -13.36
C VAL A 164 6.08 -9.02 -12.44
N PHE A 165 5.66 -10.03 -11.69
CA PHE A 165 4.52 -9.97 -10.79
C PHE A 165 5.01 -10.07 -9.35
N VAL A 166 4.60 -9.14 -8.48
CA VAL A 166 4.92 -9.19 -7.05
C VAL A 166 3.94 -10.12 -6.35
N LEU A 167 4.48 -11.15 -5.70
CA LEU A 167 3.71 -12.18 -5.03
C LEU A 167 3.39 -11.75 -3.60
N THR A 168 2.13 -11.93 -3.20
CA THR A 168 1.64 -11.74 -1.83
C THR A 168 0.80 -12.93 -1.39
N GLY A 169 0.70 -13.15 -0.07
CA GLY A 169 -0.02 -14.29 0.51
C GLY A 169 0.80 -14.99 1.60
N ASP A 170 0.18 -15.94 2.30
CA ASP A 170 0.79 -16.59 3.46
C ASP A 170 1.73 -17.75 3.09
N ASN A 171 1.44 -18.45 1.98
CA ASN A 171 2.22 -19.60 1.49
C ASN A 171 2.84 -19.30 0.12
N LEU A 172 3.91 -18.50 0.14
CA LEU A 172 4.66 -18.16 -1.05
C LEU A 172 5.73 -19.22 -1.39
N PRO A 173 5.99 -19.47 -2.69
CA PRO A 173 7.00 -20.44 -3.13
C PRO A 173 8.43 -20.00 -2.79
N GLU A 174 9.35 -20.96 -2.69
CA GLU A 174 10.76 -20.64 -2.49
C GLU A 174 11.38 -19.93 -3.72
N PRO A 175 12.28 -18.95 -3.51
CA PRO A 175 13.04 -18.33 -4.59
C PRO A 175 13.81 -19.37 -5.42
N GLY A 176 13.83 -19.19 -6.73
CA GLY A 176 14.54 -20.05 -7.70
C GLY A 176 13.65 -21.09 -8.38
N LEU A 177 12.49 -21.42 -7.80
CA LEU A 177 11.57 -22.40 -8.37
C LEU A 177 10.89 -21.89 -9.65
N PHE A 178 10.58 -22.81 -10.55
CA PHE A 178 9.62 -22.59 -11.63
C PHE A 178 8.28 -23.20 -11.21
N VAL A 179 7.24 -22.37 -11.13
CA VAL A 179 5.95 -22.75 -10.55
C VAL A 179 4.80 -22.27 -11.42
N THR A 180 3.64 -22.89 -11.25
CA THR A 180 2.36 -22.34 -11.71
C THR A 180 1.52 -22.01 -10.48
N LEU A 181 1.11 -20.73 -10.39
CA LEU A 181 0.34 -20.17 -9.28
C LEU A 181 -1.05 -19.78 -9.78
N SER A 182 -2.08 -20.13 -9.01
CA SER A 182 -3.41 -19.52 -9.15
C SER A 182 -3.59 -18.45 -8.07
N GLY A 183 -4.43 -17.45 -8.33
CA GLY A 183 -4.59 -16.34 -7.41
C GLY A 183 -5.42 -15.20 -7.99
N MET A 184 -5.41 -14.08 -7.28
CA MET A 184 -6.03 -12.83 -7.73
C MET A 184 -4.93 -11.89 -8.24
N ARG A 185 -5.08 -11.41 -9.47
CA ARG A 185 -4.19 -10.42 -10.08
C ARG A 185 -4.83 -9.03 -9.99
N SER A 186 -4.05 -8.04 -9.59
CA SER A 186 -4.36 -6.62 -9.78
C SER A 186 -3.11 -5.92 -10.32
N GLY A 187 -3.13 -5.59 -11.61
CA GLY A 187 -1.96 -5.04 -12.31
C GLY A 187 -0.73 -5.96 -12.24
N VAL A 188 0.32 -5.49 -11.56
CA VAL A 188 1.58 -6.22 -11.34
C VAL A 188 1.59 -6.99 -10.01
N ARG A 189 0.53 -6.92 -9.21
CA ARG A 189 0.39 -7.64 -7.94
C ARG A 189 -0.36 -8.93 -8.18
N PHE A 190 0.11 -10.00 -7.56
CA PHE A 190 -0.52 -11.31 -7.63
C PHE A 190 -0.61 -11.90 -6.23
N GLN A 191 -1.83 -11.95 -5.71
CA GLN A 191 -2.13 -12.59 -4.44
C GLN A 191 -2.33 -14.08 -4.67
N VAL A 192 -1.41 -14.89 -4.17
CA VAL A 192 -1.39 -16.34 -4.35
C VAL A 192 -2.51 -16.97 -3.51
N SER A 193 -3.35 -17.79 -4.15
CA SER A 193 -4.33 -18.64 -3.44
C SER A 193 -3.63 -19.86 -2.83
N GLU A 194 -4.26 -20.53 -1.85
CA GLU A 194 -3.64 -21.69 -1.18
C GLU A 194 -3.19 -22.79 -2.18
N GLY A 195 -1.91 -23.17 -2.07
CA GLY A 195 -1.30 -24.25 -2.84
C GLY A 195 -0.74 -23.82 -4.19
N TYR A 196 0.42 -24.37 -4.56
CA TYR A 196 1.00 -24.21 -5.89
C TYR A 196 1.59 -25.52 -6.39
N ALA A 197 1.65 -25.68 -7.72
CA ALA A 197 2.30 -26.83 -8.35
C ALA A 197 3.75 -26.47 -8.70
N GLU A 198 4.70 -27.19 -8.10
CA GLU A 198 6.10 -27.10 -8.46
C GLU A 198 6.37 -27.85 -9.77
N GLN A 199 7.06 -27.20 -10.70
CA GLN A 199 7.69 -27.91 -11.81
C GLN A 199 9.17 -28.10 -11.46
N THR A 200 9.53 -29.35 -11.18
CA THR A 200 10.93 -29.74 -11.05
C THR A 200 11.54 -29.75 -12.46
N ASP A 201 12.28 -28.70 -12.81
CA ASP A 201 13.04 -28.69 -14.05
C ASP A 201 14.25 -29.62 -13.93
N SER A 202 13.99 -30.91 -14.19
CA SER A 202 14.99 -31.99 -14.14
C SER A 202 16.21 -31.73 -15.04
N ALA A 203 16.10 -30.86 -16.05
CA ALA A 203 17.21 -30.45 -16.89
C ALA A 203 18.22 -29.54 -16.16
N TYR A 204 17.77 -28.71 -15.22
CA TYR A 204 18.64 -27.79 -14.46
C TYR A 204 19.44 -28.51 -13.37
N VAL A 205 18.83 -29.49 -12.70
CA VAL A 205 19.51 -30.33 -11.70
C VAL A 205 20.59 -31.19 -12.36
N LEU A 206 20.33 -31.70 -13.58
CA LEU A 206 21.34 -32.46 -14.33
C LEU A 206 22.50 -31.58 -14.83
N ALA A 207 22.26 -30.30 -15.13
CA ALA A 207 23.32 -29.38 -15.54
C ALA A 207 24.25 -28.99 -14.38
N LEU A 208 23.74 -28.85 -13.15
CA LEU A 208 24.56 -28.55 -11.96
C LEU A 208 25.32 -29.75 -11.39
N LEU A 209 24.94 -30.98 -11.76
CA LEU A 209 25.61 -32.21 -11.34
C LEU A 209 26.68 -32.69 -12.34
N GLN A 210 26.95 -31.91 -13.38
CA GLN A 210 27.94 -32.22 -14.42
C GLN A 210 29.21 -31.35 -14.35
N ASP A 211 29.34 -30.47 -13.34
CA ASP A 211 30.56 -29.69 -13.03
C ASP A 211 31.20 -30.12 -11.70
#